data_AF-A0A1Y2I6P9-F1
#
_entry.id   AF-A0A1Y2I6P9-F1
#
_cell.length_a   1.000
_cell.length_b   1.000
_cell.length_c   1.000
_cell.angle_alpha   90.00
_cell.angle_beta   90.00
_cell.angle_gamma   90.00
#
_symmetry.space_group_name_H-M   'P 1'
#
loop_
_entity.id
_entity.type
_entity.pdbx_description
1 polymer ?
#
loop_
_entity_poly.entity_id
_entity_poly.type
_entity_poly.pdbx_seq_one_letter_code
_entity_poly.pdbx_strand_id
1 'polypeptide(L)'
;LIDRISDPSPPLIDQLGPPVTLRDYKPVPSNLHFRKTKILSRIKEFEKLFVPTVERLTPLIKKALADDRISEDVKMRFNVWGKEFNELWVDLDNRGHKLTNKEWRILKRQLKAIGQISFANLEQRLPEICQEIDALNLSFNFGTIDRH
;
A
#
# COMPACT_ATOMS: atom_id res chain seq x y z
N LEU A 1 -8.23 22.83 77.98
CA LEU A 1 -9.18 23.40 76.98
C LEU A 1 -8.70 24.80 76.66
N ILE A 2 -8.15 25.02 75.46
CA ILE A 2 -8.70 25.95 74.45
C ILE A 2 -8.10 25.47 73.13
N ASP A 3 -9.01 25.11 72.23
CA ASP A 3 -8.80 24.54 70.91
C ASP A 3 -7.94 25.44 70.01
N ARG A 4 -6.87 24.89 69.45
CA ARG A 4 -6.26 25.40 68.22
C ARG A 4 -6.96 24.77 67.04
N ILE A 5 -8.15 25.27 66.71
CA ILE A 5 -8.74 25.03 65.39
C ILE A 5 -8.26 26.19 64.53
N SER A 6 -7.36 25.86 63.60
CA SER A 6 -6.86 26.76 62.56
C SER A 6 -8.01 27.48 61.88
N ASP A 7 -7.78 28.76 61.59
CA ASP A 7 -8.69 29.58 60.79
C ASP A 7 -9.15 28.83 59.52
N PRO A 8 -10.44 28.90 59.16
CA PRO A 8 -10.94 28.26 57.97
C PRO A 8 -10.23 28.84 56.74
N SER A 9 -9.68 27.96 55.90
CA SER A 9 -9.12 28.37 54.61
C SER A 9 -10.14 29.20 53.83
N PRO A 10 -9.70 30.25 53.11
CA PRO A 10 -10.60 31.08 52.32
C PRO A 10 -11.42 30.24 51.35
N PRO A 11 -12.67 30.64 51.05
CA PRO A 11 -13.53 30.00 50.06
C PRO A 11 -12.79 29.79 48.74
N LEU A 12 -13.05 28.67 48.04
CA LEU A 12 -12.42 28.34 46.74
C LEU A 12 -12.53 29.46 45.70
N ILE A 13 -13.59 30.27 45.78
CA ILE A 13 -13.84 31.44 44.91
C ILE A 13 -12.77 32.52 45.11
N ASP A 14 -12.27 32.70 46.34
CA ASP A 14 -11.26 33.70 46.68
C ASP A 14 -9.83 33.26 46.32
N GLN A 15 -9.65 32.00 45.88
CA GLN A 15 -8.38 31.47 45.37
C GLN A 15 -8.29 31.47 43.84
N LEU A 16 -9.37 31.81 43.14
CA LEU A 16 -9.36 31.92 41.69
C LEU A 16 -8.65 33.22 41.31
N GLY A 17 -7.38 33.10 40.91
CA GLY A 17 -6.65 34.18 40.25
C GLY A 17 -7.40 34.70 39.01
N PRO A 18 -6.99 35.84 38.45
CA PRO A 18 -7.66 36.42 37.29
C PRO A 18 -7.82 35.37 36.19
N PRO A 19 -8.98 35.31 35.50
CA PRO A 19 -9.24 34.30 34.49
C PRO A 19 -8.13 34.30 33.46
N VAL A 20 -7.51 33.14 33.24
CA VAL A 20 -6.49 32.97 32.21
C VAL A 20 -7.13 33.31 30.87
N THR A 21 -6.64 34.37 30.22
CA THR A 21 -7.04 34.70 28.87
C THR A 21 -6.52 33.60 27.95
N LEU A 22 -7.39 32.67 27.57
CA LEU A 22 -7.08 31.69 26.54
C LEU A 22 -6.85 32.45 25.24
N ARG A 23 -5.70 32.24 24.61
CA ARG A 23 -5.43 32.83 23.29
C ARG A 23 -6.51 32.38 22.31
N ASP A 24 -6.98 33.30 21.48
CA ASP A 24 -7.93 33.00 20.42
C ASP A 24 -7.46 31.78 19.62
N TYR A 25 -8.36 30.79 19.50
CA TYR A 25 -8.10 29.59 18.73
C TYR A 25 -7.79 29.98 17.28
N LYS A 26 -6.54 29.76 16.85
CA LYS A 26 -6.22 29.81 15.41
C LYS A 26 -6.80 28.56 14.77
N PRO A 27 -7.69 28.66 13.77
CA PRO A 27 -8.17 27.49 13.05
C PRO A 27 -6.98 26.74 12.45
N VAL A 28 -6.98 25.41 12.61
CA VAL A 28 -6.01 24.54 11.94
C VAL A 28 -6.02 24.90 10.46
N PRO A 29 -4.85 25.21 9.85
CA PRO A 29 -4.79 25.56 8.45
C PRO A 29 -5.50 24.51 7.59
N SER A 30 -6.49 24.92 6.80
CA SER A 30 -7.27 24.02 5.93
C SER A 30 -6.42 23.32 4.86
N ASN A 31 -5.17 23.78 4.69
CA ASN A 31 -4.16 23.26 3.77
C ASN A 31 -3.13 22.32 4.43
N LEU A 32 -3.37 21.83 5.65
CA LEU A 32 -2.57 20.75 6.26
C LEU A 32 -2.79 19.44 5.48
N HIS A 33 -2.07 19.30 4.37
CA HIS A 33 -2.16 18.15 3.49
C HIS A 33 -1.43 16.95 4.08
N PHE A 34 -2.14 16.09 4.82
CA PHE A 34 -1.73 14.72 5.17
C PHE A 34 -1.61 13.78 3.95
N ARG A 35 -1.54 14.32 2.74
CA ARG A 35 -1.49 13.57 1.48
C ARG A 35 -0.28 12.63 1.44
N LYS A 36 0.87 13.05 1.99
CA LYS A 36 2.04 12.18 2.17
C LYS A 36 1.73 11.00 3.09
N THR A 37 1.14 11.24 4.26
CA THR A 37 0.74 10.18 5.21
C THR A 37 -0.26 9.20 4.60
N LYS A 38 -1.23 9.68 3.81
CA LYS A 38 -2.21 8.84 3.12
C LYS A 38 -1.57 7.94 2.05
N ILE A 39 -0.59 8.46 1.32
CA ILE A 39 0.15 7.68 0.33
C ILE A 39 1.03 6.64 1.02
N LEU A 40 1.76 7.01 2.07
CA LEU A 40 2.59 6.08 2.85
C LEU A 40 1.74 4.94 3.46
N SER A 41 0.56 5.26 4.00
CA SER A 41 -0.39 4.24 4.48
C SER A 41 -0.81 3.30 3.36
N ARG A 42 -1.08 3.84 2.17
CA ARG A 42 -1.47 3.05 1.00
C ARG A 42 -0.33 2.17 0.50
N ILE A 43 0.92 2.67 0.48
CA ILE A 43 2.10 1.87 0.12
C ILE A 43 2.21 0.68 1.07
N LYS A 44 2.15 0.90 2.39
CA LYS A 44 2.16 -0.17 3.40
C LYS A 44 1.02 -1.19 3.26
N GLU A 45 -0.17 -0.73 2.87
CA GLU A 45 -1.29 -1.64 2.57
C GLU A 45 -1.01 -2.50 1.34
N PHE A 46 -0.38 -1.93 0.31
CA PHE A 46 -0.06 -2.65 -0.92
C PHE A 46 1.12 -3.61 -0.75
N GLU A 47 2.10 -3.31 0.09
CA GLU A 47 3.18 -4.25 0.44
C GLU A 47 2.60 -5.61 0.88
N LYS A 48 1.52 -5.60 1.67
CA LYS A 48 0.82 -6.82 2.11
C LYS A 48 0.17 -7.61 0.97
N LEU A 49 -0.09 -6.97 -0.18
CA LEU A 49 -0.60 -7.63 -1.38
C LEU A 49 0.56 -8.08 -2.29
N PHE A 50 1.64 -7.30 -2.36
CA PHE A 50 2.79 -7.60 -3.21
C PHE A 50 3.56 -8.81 -2.71
N VAL A 51 3.92 -8.87 -1.42
CA VAL A 51 4.71 -9.97 -0.84
C VAL A 51 4.14 -11.35 -1.21
N PRO A 52 2.86 -11.68 -0.92
CA PRO A 52 2.32 -12.98 -1.29
C PRO A 52 2.18 -13.17 -2.81
N THR A 53 2.06 -12.08 -3.58
CA THR A 53 2.04 -12.15 -5.05
C THR A 53 3.43 -12.50 -5.60
N VAL A 54 4.49 -11.90 -5.07
CA VAL A 54 5.89 -12.21 -5.40
C VAL A 54 6.17 -13.69 -5.11
N GLU A 55 5.89 -14.14 -3.87
CA GLU A 55 6.12 -15.51 -3.44
C GLU A 55 5.43 -16.54 -4.34
N ARG A 56 4.23 -16.21 -4.84
CA ARG A 56 3.48 -17.07 -5.77
C ARG A 56 4.05 -17.02 -7.19
N LEU A 57 4.30 -15.83 -7.73
CA LEU A 57 4.69 -15.66 -9.13
C LEU A 57 6.13 -16.07 -9.40
N THR A 58 7.06 -15.89 -8.46
CA THR A 58 8.47 -16.25 -8.67
C THR A 58 8.68 -17.71 -9.10
N PRO A 59 8.17 -18.73 -8.37
CA PRO A 59 8.33 -20.13 -8.79
C PRO A 59 7.56 -20.44 -10.08
N LEU A 60 6.39 -19.84 -10.29
CA LEU A 60 5.62 -19.99 -11.51
C LEU A 60 6.40 -19.50 -12.74
N ILE A 61 6.87 -18.25 -12.72
CA ILE A 61 7.58 -17.65 -13.87
C ILE A 61 8.83 -18.48 -14.17
N LYS A 62 9.61 -18.86 -13.14
CA LYS A 62 10.79 -19.69 -13.31
C LYS A 62 10.47 -21.01 -14.02
N LYS A 63 9.37 -21.67 -13.64
CA LYS A 63 8.92 -22.91 -14.27
C LYS A 63 8.41 -22.68 -15.69
N ALA A 64 7.56 -21.67 -15.89
CA ALA A 64 6.98 -21.34 -17.18
C ALA A 64 8.04 -21.05 -18.24
N LEU A 65 9.11 -20.33 -17.87
CA LEU A 65 10.21 -20.02 -18.79
C LEU A 65 11.03 -21.26 -19.18
N ALA A 66 11.17 -22.23 -18.26
CA ALA A 66 11.94 -23.45 -18.46
C ALA A 66 11.14 -24.61 -19.08
N ASP A 67 9.82 -24.49 -19.21
CA ASP A 67 8.94 -25.56 -19.68
C ASP A 67 8.65 -25.43 -21.18
N ASP A 68 8.88 -26.50 -21.94
CA ASP A 68 8.71 -26.52 -23.40
C ASP A 68 7.25 -26.58 -23.85
N ARG A 69 6.30 -26.87 -22.93
CA ARG A 69 4.86 -26.86 -23.21
C ARG A 69 4.30 -25.43 -23.31
N ILE A 70 5.03 -24.44 -22.83
CA ILE A 70 4.61 -23.03 -22.84
C ILE A 70 5.12 -22.37 -24.11
N SER A 71 4.24 -21.68 -24.83
CA SER A 71 4.62 -20.98 -26.06
C SER A 71 5.58 -19.82 -25.79
N GLU A 72 6.47 -19.56 -26.74
CA GLU A 72 7.47 -18.50 -26.63
C GLU A 72 6.83 -17.11 -26.47
N ASP A 73 5.67 -16.89 -27.09
CA ASP A 73 4.89 -15.66 -26.94
C ASP A 73 4.42 -15.42 -25.50
N VAL A 74 3.97 -16.47 -24.81
CA VAL A 74 3.56 -16.39 -23.40
C VAL A 74 4.79 -16.15 -22.52
N LYS A 75 5.90 -16.83 -22.79
CA LYS A 75 7.18 -16.61 -22.08
C LYS A 75 7.67 -15.17 -22.24
N MET A 76 7.59 -14.62 -23.45
CA MET A 76 7.96 -13.24 -23.74
C MET A 76 7.10 -12.26 -22.94
N ARG A 77 5.78 -12.44 -22.92
CA ARG A 77 4.88 -11.59 -22.12
C ARG A 77 5.19 -11.69 -20.63
N PHE A 78 5.43 -12.91 -20.12
CA PHE A 78 5.83 -13.14 -18.73
C PHE A 78 7.12 -12.42 -18.37
N ASN A 79 8.11 -12.42 -19.26
CA ASN A 79 9.34 -11.66 -19.06
C ASN A 79 9.08 -10.15 -19.01
N VAL A 80 8.23 -9.61 -19.90
CA VAL A 80 7.91 -8.18 -19.94
C VAL A 80 7.20 -7.74 -18.67
N TRP A 81 5.99 -8.26 -18.39
CA TRP A 81 5.23 -7.80 -17.22
C TRP A 81 5.89 -8.24 -15.91
N GLY A 82 6.62 -9.36 -15.90
CA GLY A 82 7.37 -9.83 -14.74
C GLY A 82 8.51 -8.88 -14.36
N LYS A 83 9.22 -8.34 -15.35
CA LYS A 83 10.22 -7.28 -15.14
C LYS A 83 9.56 -6.00 -14.61
N GLU A 84 8.47 -5.55 -15.25
CA GLU A 84 7.72 -4.37 -14.80
C GLU A 84 7.23 -4.52 -13.36
N PHE A 85 6.74 -5.70 -12.99
CA PHE A 85 6.27 -6.03 -11.65
C PHE A 85 7.39 -5.95 -10.63
N ASN A 86 8.55 -6.55 -10.94
CA ASN A 86 9.71 -6.52 -10.08
C ASN A 86 10.25 -5.09 -9.89
N GLU A 87 10.34 -4.31 -10.96
CA GLU A 87 10.74 -2.90 -10.88
C GLU A 87 9.76 -2.06 -10.06
N LEU A 88 8.45 -2.30 -10.19
CA LEU A 88 7.45 -1.61 -9.40
C LEU A 88 7.52 -2.01 -7.93
N TRP A 89 7.78 -3.29 -7.65
CA TRP A 89 7.90 -3.80 -6.28
C TRP A 89 9.12 -3.22 -5.57
N VAL A 90 10.30 -3.29 -6.21
CA VAL A 90 11.56 -2.78 -5.65
C VAL A 90 11.50 -1.27 -5.40
N ASP A 91 10.85 -0.52 -6.30
CA ASP A 91 10.75 0.94 -6.22
C ASP A 91 9.35 1.42 -5.78
N LEU A 92 8.60 0.58 -5.04
CA LEU A 92 7.19 0.87 -4.70
C LEU A 92 7.04 2.15 -3.87
N ASP A 93 7.99 2.42 -2.97
CA ASP A 93 7.97 3.63 -2.15
C ASP A 93 8.03 4.88 -3.02
N ASN A 94 9.03 4.96 -3.91
CA ASN A 94 9.22 6.10 -4.81
C ASN A 94 8.15 6.20 -5.90
N ARG A 95 7.81 5.08 -6.56
CA ARG A 95 6.80 5.06 -7.64
C ARG A 95 5.40 5.27 -7.08
N GLY A 96 5.10 4.75 -5.90
CA GLY A 96 3.80 4.89 -5.23
C GLY A 96 3.37 6.35 -5.05
N HIS A 97 4.33 7.25 -4.81
CA HIS A 97 4.07 8.69 -4.74
C HIS A 97 3.62 9.31 -6.07
N LYS A 98 3.95 8.70 -7.21
CA LYS A 98 3.63 9.16 -8.58
C LYS A 98 2.36 8.52 -9.12
N LEU A 99 1.88 7.44 -8.51
CA LEU A 99 0.67 6.75 -8.93
C LEU A 99 -0.58 7.62 -8.72
N THR A 100 -1.37 7.73 -9.78
CA THR A 100 -2.72 8.28 -9.76
C THR A 100 -3.68 7.32 -9.05
N ASN A 101 -4.83 7.82 -8.61
CA ASN A 101 -5.89 6.95 -8.05
C ASN A 101 -6.38 5.88 -9.04
N LYS A 102 -6.29 6.12 -10.36
CA LYS A 102 -6.65 5.13 -11.38
C LYS A 102 -5.63 3.99 -11.38
N GLU A 103 -4.34 4.31 -11.43
CA GLU A 103 -3.25 3.33 -11.41
C GLU A 103 -3.28 2.48 -10.13
N TRP A 104 -3.50 3.11 -8.96
CA TRP A 104 -3.69 2.36 -7.71
C TRP A 104 -4.84 1.35 -7.77
N ARG A 105 -5.97 1.70 -8.41
CA ARG A 105 -7.11 0.77 -8.54
C ARG A 105 -6.80 -0.37 -9.51
N ILE A 106 -6.14 -0.09 -10.63
CA ILE A 106 -5.72 -1.09 -11.61
C ILE A 106 -4.76 -2.08 -10.95
N LEU A 107 -3.74 -1.57 -10.27
CA LEU A 107 -2.77 -2.39 -9.55
C LEU A 107 -3.46 -3.30 -8.53
N LYS A 108 -4.37 -2.76 -7.71
CA LYS A 108 -5.13 -3.57 -6.74
C LYS A 108 -5.94 -4.68 -7.40
N ARG A 109 -6.58 -4.38 -8.54
CA ARG A 109 -7.38 -5.35 -9.29
C ARG A 109 -6.50 -6.47 -9.83
N GLN A 110 -5.36 -6.14 -10.43
CA GLN A 110 -4.41 -7.13 -10.96
C GLN A 110 -3.86 -8.04 -9.86
N LEU A 111 -3.37 -7.48 -8.75
CA LEU A 111 -2.86 -8.27 -7.62
C LEU A 111 -3.93 -9.23 -7.08
N LYS A 112 -5.18 -8.77 -6.97
CA LYS A 112 -6.29 -9.62 -6.54
C LYS A 112 -6.63 -10.72 -7.55
N ALA A 113 -6.67 -10.40 -8.84
CA ALA A 113 -6.96 -11.36 -9.90
C ALA A 113 -5.91 -12.49 -9.91
N ILE A 114 -4.63 -12.14 -9.77
CA ILE A 114 -3.54 -13.12 -9.61
C ILE A 114 -3.77 -13.98 -8.36
N GLY A 115 -4.15 -13.35 -7.24
CA GLY A 115 -4.46 -14.05 -6.00
C GLY A 115 -5.59 -15.08 -6.11
N GLN A 116 -6.52 -14.89 -7.04
CA GLN A 116 -7.68 -15.78 -7.27
C GLN A 116 -7.35 -17.01 -8.12
N ILE A 117 -6.26 -16.99 -8.90
CA ILE A 117 -5.87 -18.13 -9.74
C ILE A 117 -5.28 -19.23 -8.86
N SER A 118 -5.82 -20.44 -8.94
CA SER A 118 -5.37 -21.56 -8.10
C SER A 118 -4.08 -22.20 -8.66
N PHE A 119 -3.02 -22.20 -7.85
CA PHE A 119 -1.74 -22.82 -8.19
C PHE A 119 -1.65 -24.27 -7.68
N ALA A 120 -2.79 -24.88 -7.31
CA ALA A 120 -2.84 -26.28 -6.93
C ALA A 120 -2.38 -27.17 -8.09
N ASN A 121 -1.55 -28.16 -7.77
CA ASN A 121 -0.94 -29.09 -8.73
C ASN A 121 -0.15 -28.39 -9.84
N LEU A 122 0.64 -27.36 -9.47
CA LEU A 122 1.39 -26.49 -10.38
C LEU A 122 2.13 -27.23 -11.49
N GLU A 123 2.81 -28.35 -11.22
CA GLU A 123 3.57 -29.09 -12.24
C GLU A 123 2.69 -29.64 -13.38
N GLN A 124 1.53 -30.18 -13.00
CA GLN A 124 0.59 -30.81 -13.93
C GLN A 124 -0.18 -29.74 -14.69
N ARG A 125 -0.63 -28.70 -13.96
CA ARG A 125 -1.49 -27.62 -14.48
C ARG A 125 -0.73 -26.39 -14.98
N LEU A 126 0.59 -26.49 -15.16
CA LEU A 126 1.41 -25.33 -15.50
C LEU A 126 0.90 -24.64 -16.78
N PRO A 127 0.60 -25.34 -17.89
CA PRO A 127 0.10 -24.70 -19.10
C PRO A 127 -1.22 -23.95 -18.88
N GLU A 128 -2.17 -24.55 -18.15
CA GLU A 128 -3.46 -23.96 -17.85
C GLU A 128 -3.32 -22.73 -16.95
N ILE A 129 -2.50 -22.81 -15.90
CA ILE A 129 -2.23 -21.67 -15.00
C ILE A 129 -1.57 -20.53 -15.77
N CYS A 130 -0.62 -20.84 -16.66
CA CYS A 130 0.01 -19.84 -17.50
C CYS A 130 -0.98 -19.14 -18.43
N GLN A 131 -1.92 -19.89 -19.04
CA GLN A 131 -2.99 -19.32 -19.86
C GLN A 131 -3.95 -18.46 -19.03
N GLU A 132 -4.35 -18.91 -17.84
CA GLU A 132 -5.21 -18.15 -16.93
C GLU A 132 -4.56 -16.80 -16.55
N ILE A 133 -3.24 -16.79 -16.32
CA ILE A 133 -2.49 -15.57 -15.99
C ILE A 133 -2.30 -14.68 -17.22
N ASP A 134 -1.99 -15.26 -18.37
CA ASP A 134 -1.83 -14.51 -19.62
C ASP A 134 -3.13 -13.81 -20.01
N ALA A 135 -4.27 -14.47 -19.80
CA ALA A 135 -5.60 -13.91 -20.02
C ALA A 135 -5.93 -12.70 -19.12
N LEU A 136 -5.21 -12.50 -18.01
CA LEU A 136 -5.37 -11.29 -17.18
C LEU A 136 -4.82 -10.03 -17.86
N ASN A 137 -4.02 -10.17 -18.93
CA ASN A 137 -3.41 -9.06 -19.68
C ASN A 137 -2.73 -8.04 -18.75
N LEU A 138 -1.80 -8.54 -17.93
CA LEU A 138 -1.15 -7.77 -16.87
C LEU A 138 -0.20 -6.71 -17.43
N SER A 139 -0.17 -5.53 -16.78
CA SER A 139 0.88 -4.52 -16.97
C SER A 139 1.19 -3.83 -15.65
N PHE A 140 2.46 -3.57 -15.37
CA PHE A 140 2.92 -2.95 -14.12
C PHE A 140 3.78 -1.71 -14.36
N ASN A 141 3.77 -1.18 -15.59
CA ASN A 141 4.42 0.08 -15.95
C ASN A 141 3.62 1.30 -15.41
N PHE A 142 3.63 1.50 -14.08
CA PHE A 142 2.96 2.61 -13.40
C PHE A 142 3.94 3.57 -12.73
N GLY A 143 3.66 4.87 -12.75
CA GLY A 143 4.51 5.85 -12.03
C GLY A 143 5.95 5.95 -12.53
N THR A 144 6.21 5.54 -13.77
CA THR A 144 7.45 5.83 -14.49
C THR A 144 7.49 7.32 -14.84
N ILE A 145 8.68 7.91 -14.73
CA ILE A 145 8.92 9.34 -15.00
C ILE A 145 9.06 9.46 -16.51
N ASP A 146 7.95 9.55 -17.23
CA ASP A 146 7.88 10.18 -18.54
C ASP A 146 6.42 10.52 -18.81
N ARG A 147 6.00 11.69 -18.33
CA ARG A 147 4.78 12.37 -18.77
C ARG A 147 5.22 13.68 -19.40
N HIS A 148 5.72 13.59 -20.62
CA HIS A 148 5.90 14.72 -21.54
C HIS A 148 5.01 14.51 -22.75
#